data_AF-A0AAW1HGG9-F1
#
_entry.id   AF-A0AAW1HGG9-F1
#
_cell.length_a   1.000
_cell.length_b   1.000
_cell.length_c   1.000
_cell.angle_alpha   90.00
_cell.angle_beta   90.00
_cell.angle_gamma   90.00
#
_symmetry.space_group_name_H-M   'P 1'
#
loop_
_entity.id
_entity.type
_entity.pdbx_description
1 polymer ?
#
loop_
_entity_poly.entity_id
_entity_poly.type
_entity_poly.pdbx_seq_one_letter_code
_entity_poly.pdbx_strand_id
1 'polypeptide(L)'
;MKSEFGHKPVVYTSFFGGKQDEGLVKAVESLLKQADDCELAAIDALTSASHSLTIAITIIRGRVQLEEAIELIRLEEDLQVDKWGLVEGGHDIDVADLKAQISSAAVFLGLSRRT
;
A
#
# COMPACT_ATOMS: atom_id res chain seq x y z
N MET A 1 -8.46 4.49 -6.57
CA MET A 1 -9.73 4.61 -5.81
C MET A 1 -10.87 5.19 -6.65
N LYS A 2 -10.91 6.48 -7.00
CA LYS A 2 -12.04 7.06 -7.77
C LYS A 2 -12.27 6.39 -9.13
N SER A 3 -11.22 6.16 -9.91
CA SER A 3 -11.32 5.46 -11.19
C SER A 3 -11.64 3.97 -11.04
N GLU A 4 -11.31 3.36 -9.90
CA GLU A 4 -11.50 1.93 -9.64
C GLU A 4 -12.91 1.63 -9.13
N PHE A 5 -13.37 2.41 -8.15
CA PHE A 5 -14.57 2.13 -7.38
C PHE A 5 -15.66 3.18 -7.63
N GLY A 6 -15.40 4.24 -8.41
CA GLY A 6 -16.33 5.37 -8.55
C GLY A 6 -16.36 6.32 -7.34
N HIS A 7 -15.81 5.91 -6.20
CA HIS A 7 -15.79 6.67 -4.96
C HIS A 7 -14.44 7.33 -4.71
N LYS A 8 -14.43 8.63 -4.38
CA LYS A 8 -13.23 9.37 -3.99
C LYS A 8 -13.06 9.29 -2.46
N PRO A 9 -11.90 8.82 -1.95
CA PRO A 9 -11.62 8.85 -0.52
C PRO A 9 -11.65 10.28 0.02
N VAL A 10 -12.17 10.44 1.23
CA VAL A 10 -12.08 11.67 2.00
C VAL A 10 -10.67 11.77 2.57
N VAL A 11 -9.99 12.88 2.33
CA VAL A 11 -8.68 13.19 2.89
C VAL A 11 -8.89 14.05 4.13
N TYR A 12 -8.25 13.68 5.23
CA TYR A 12 -8.28 14.44 6.47
C TYR A 12 -6.94 15.15 6.67
N THR A 13 -6.99 16.39 7.16
CA THR A 13 -5.81 17.21 7.47
C THR A 13 -5.57 17.32 8.97
N SER A 14 -6.32 16.57 9.78
CA SER A 14 -6.24 16.55 11.24
C SER A 14 -6.16 15.11 11.73
N PHE A 15 -5.46 14.92 12.85
CA PHE A 15 -5.26 13.62 13.50
C PHE A 15 -6.56 12.98 14.01
N PHE A 16 -7.63 13.77 14.19
CA PHE A 16 -8.94 13.24 14.60
C PHE A 16 -9.61 12.38 13.51
N GLY A 17 -9.25 12.58 12.24
CA GLY A 17 -9.80 11.82 11.12
C GLY A 17 -11.33 11.87 11.01
N GLY A 18 -11.91 10.83 10.40
CA GLY A 18 -13.35 10.67 10.25
C GLY A 18 -13.71 9.39 9.51
N LYS A 19 -15.01 9.22 9.21
CA LYS A 19 -15.52 8.07 8.45
C LYS A 19 -15.47 8.33 6.95
N GLN A 20 -15.00 7.33 6.21
CA GLN A 20 -15.09 7.30 4.76
C GLN A 20 -16.55 7.11 4.30
N ASP A 21 -16.82 7.48 3.05
CA ASP A 21 -18.12 7.23 2.38
C ASP A 21 -18.49 5.74 2.43
N GLU A 22 -19.74 5.41 2.76
CA GLU A 22 -20.19 4.03 2.86
C GLU A 22 -20.08 3.28 1.53
N GLY A 23 -20.27 3.97 0.41
CA GLY A 23 -20.11 3.39 -0.92
C GLY A 23 -18.69 2.93 -1.17
N LEU A 24 -17.70 3.75 -0.79
CA LEU A 24 -16.28 3.37 -0.85
C LEU A 24 -15.98 2.16 0.03
N VAL A 25 -16.46 2.16 1.28
CA VAL A 25 -16.23 1.06 2.22
C VAL A 25 -16.80 -0.25 1.68
N LYS A 26 -18.06 -0.24 1.19
CA LYS A 26 -18.70 -1.41 0.59
C LYS A 26 -18.01 -1.88 -0.68
N ALA A 27 -17.51 -0.95 -1.50
CA ALA A 27 -16.78 -1.31 -2.72
C ALA A 27 -15.45 -2.02 -2.42
N VAL A 28 -14.71 -1.52 -1.44
CA VAL A 28 -13.47 -2.15 -0.97
C VAL A 28 -13.76 -3.50 -0.31
N GLU A 29 -14.78 -3.58 0.55
CA GLU A 29 -15.20 -4.84 1.17
C GLU A 29 -15.58 -5.89 0.12
N SER A 30 -16.32 -5.50 -0.91
CA SER A 30 -16.69 -6.37 -2.02
C SER A 30 -15.47 -6.88 -2.79
N LEU A 31 -14.46 -6.03 -3.02
CA LEU A 31 -13.20 -6.46 -3.63
C LEU A 31 -12.50 -7.51 -2.76
N LEU A 32 -12.39 -7.26 -1.45
CA LEU A 32 -11.71 -8.18 -0.53
C LEU A 32 -12.42 -9.54 -0.45
N LYS A 33 -13.75 -9.56 -0.47
CA LYS A 33 -14.55 -10.80 -0.47
C LYS A 33 -14.44 -11.61 -1.76
N GLN A 34 -14.09 -10.96 -2.87
CA GLN A 34 -13.91 -11.61 -4.17
C GLN A 34 -12.48 -12.09 -4.40
N ALA A 35 -11.51 -11.64 -3.59
CA ALA A 35 -10.14 -12.11 -3.66
C ALA A 35 -10.05 -13.58 -3.26
N ASP A 36 -9.25 -14.35 -3.99
CA ASP A 36 -8.86 -15.69 -3.56
C ASP A 36 -7.90 -15.64 -2.36
N ASP A 37 -7.65 -16.78 -1.73
CA ASP A 37 -6.81 -16.87 -0.53
C ASP A 37 -5.40 -16.29 -0.73
N CYS A 38 -4.82 -16.47 -1.91
CA CYS A 38 -3.47 -15.98 -2.23
C CYS A 38 -3.49 -14.47 -2.49
N GLU A 39 -4.47 -13.97 -3.23
CA GLU A 39 -4.66 -12.54 -3.45
C GLU A 39 -4.93 -11.82 -2.13
N LEU A 40 -5.76 -12.38 -1.26
CA LEU A 40 -6.05 -11.81 0.06
C LEU A 40 -4.82 -11.81 0.96
N ALA A 41 -4.01 -12.88 0.96
CA ALA A 41 -2.74 -12.92 1.69
C ALA A 41 -1.74 -11.86 1.17
N ALA A 42 -1.67 -11.66 -0.15
CA ALA A 42 -0.83 -10.62 -0.73
C ALA A 42 -1.33 -9.21 -0.38
N ILE A 43 -2.66 -8.98 -0.39
CA ILE A 43 -3.26 -7.70 0.04
C ILE A 43 -2.87 -7.40 1.49
N ASP A 44 -2.99 -8.38 2.39
CA ASP A 44 -2.70 -8.22 3.81
C ASP A 44 -1.22 -7.89 4.06
N ALA A 45 -0.31 -8.65 3.44
CA ALA A 45 1.13 -8.42 3.54
C ALA A 45 1.53 -7.04 3.00
N LEU A 46 1.02 -6.66 1.81
CA LEU A 46 1.31 -5.35 1.23
C LEU A 46 0.71 -4.20 2.05
N THR A 47 -0.50 -4.38 2.58
CA THR A 47 -1.16 -3.35 3.40
C THR A 47 -0.42 -3.16 4.72
N SER A 48 0.07 -4.24 5.31
CA SER A 48 0.85 -4.21 6.56
C SER A 48 2.19 -3.50 6.36
N ALA A 49 2.92 -3.82 5.28
CA ALA A 49 4.21 -3.20 4.97
C ALA A 49 4.09 -1.72 4.56
N SER A 50 3.04 -1.38 3.81
CA SER A 50 2.83 -0.01 3.30
C SER A 50 2.03 0.90 4.23
N HIS A 51 1.43 0.34 5.28
CA HIS A 51 0.39 0.97 6.10
C HIS A 51 -0.76 1.58 5.27
N SER A 52 -1.00 1.07 4.06
CA SER A 52 -1.96 1.65 3.11
C SER A 52 -2.61 0.61 2.21
N LEU A 53 -3.87 0.32 2.49
CA LEU A 53 -4.69 -0.55 1.64
C LEU A 53 -4.81 -0.01 0.21
N THR A 54 -4.79 1.31 0.04
CA THR A 54 -4.85 1.92 -1.30
C THR A 54 -3.60 1.60 -2.12
N ILE A 55 -2.42 1.67 -1.50
CA ILE A 55 -1.15 1.35 -2.16
C ILE A 55 -1.10 -0.16 -2.50
N ALA A 56 -1.49 -1.01 -1.55
CA ALA A 56 -1.58 -2.46 -1.79
C ALA A 56 -2.47 -2.80 -3.00
N ILE A 57 -3.67 -2.22 -3.07
CA ILE A 57 -4.58 -2.42 -4.21
C ILE A 57 -3.94 -1.94 -5.52
N THR A 58 -3.24 -0.80 -5.54
CA THR A 58 -2.60 -0.32 -6.76
C THR A 58 -1.47 -1.22 -7.25
N ILE A 59 -0.69 -1.81 -6.34
CA ILE A 59 0.37 -2.78 -6.67
C ILE A 59 -0.25 -4.03 -7.30
N ILE A 60 -1.28 -4.60 -6.67
CA ILE A 60 -1.94 -5.84 -7.10
C ILE A 60 -2.64 -5.70 -8.45
N ARG A 61 -3.15 -4.50 -8.73
CA ARG A 61 -3.75 -4.12 -10.02
C ARG A 61 -2.71 -3.70 -11.06
N GLY A 62 -1.41 -3.71 -10.72
CA GLY A 62 -0.32 -3.36 -11.63
C GLY A 62 -0.34 -1.91 -12.10
N ARG A 63 -0.89 -0.99 -11.28
CA ARG A 63 -1.04 0.43 -11.64
C ARG A 63 0.15 1.29 -11.27
N VAL A 64 0.96 0.83 -10.33
CA VAL A 64 2.13 1.51 -9.79
C VAL A 64 3.26 0.49 -9.75
N GLN A 65 4.47 0.89 -10.15
CA GLN A 65 5.66 0.04 -10.04
C GLN A 65 6.11 -0.06 -8.59
N LEU A 66 6.86 -1.10 -8.23
CA LEU A 66 7.26 -1.31 -6.83
C LEU A 66 8.12 -0.16 -6.30
N GLU A 67 9.02 0.37 -7.13
CA GLU A 67 9.89 1.50 -6.78
C GLU A 67 9.07 2.75 -6.47
N GLU A 68 8.10 3.08 -7.32
CA GLU A 68 7.19 4.21 -7.11
C GLU A 68 6.33 4.00 -5.86
N ALA A 69 5.87 2.77 -5.59
CA ALA A 69 5.12 2.47 -4.38
C ALA A 69 5.96 2.70 -3.11
N ILE A 70 7.24 2.32 -3.13
CA ILE A 70 8.15 2.52 -2.00
C ILE A 70 8.35 4.03 -1.73
N GLU A 71 8.56 4.83 -2.78
CA GLU A 71 8.65 6.29 -2.66
C GLU A 71 7.37 6.90 -2.09
N LEU A 72 6.19 6.43 -2.51
CA LEU A 72 4.91 6.89 -1.98
C LEU A 72 4.69 6.55 -0.51
N ILE A 73 5.12 5.36 -0.08
CA ILE A 73 5.03 4.92 1.32
C ILE A 73 5.92 5.77 2.22
N ARG A 74 7.13 6.08 1.72
CA ARG A 74 8.14 6.81 2.49
C ARG A 74 8.12 8.32 2.28
N LEU A 75 7.16 8.85 1.51
CA LEU A 75 7.10 10.25 1.09
C LEU A 75 7.35 11.25 2.22
N GLU A 76 6.72 11.03 3.38
CA GLU A 76 6.93 11.90 4.53
C GLU A 76 8.34 11.74 5.10
N GLU A 77 8.76 10.52 5.42
CA GLU A 77 10.07 10.22 6.00
C GLU A 77 11.23 10.71 5.11
N ASP A 78 11.15 10.50 3.80
CA ASP A 78 12.18 10.95 2.87
C ASP A 78 12.24 12.49 2.81
N LEU A 79 11.10 13.19 2.93
CA LEU A 79 11.08 14.66 3.10
C LEU A 79 11.71 15.09 4.44
N GLN A 80 11.58 14.29 5.50
CA GLN A 80 12.22 14.55 6.78
C GLN A 80 13.74 14.36 6.68
N VAL A 81 14.18 13.29 6.03
CA VAL A 81 15.60 12.98 5.79
C VAL A 81 16.27 14.07 4.96
N ASP A 82 15.62 14.59 3.93
CA ASP A 82 16.14 15.69 3.11
C ASP A 82 16.42 16.96 3.94
N LYS A 83 15.57 17.23 4.94
CA LYS A 83 15.68 18.43 5.79
C LYS A 83 16.63 18.27 6.97
N TRP A 84 16.66 17.08 7.57
CA TRP A 84 17.30 16.84 8.86
C TRP A 84 18.44 15.84 8.82
N GLY A 85 18.72 15.26 7.65
CA GLY A 85 19.78 14.31 7.44
C GLY A 85 19.34 12.86 7.64
N LEU A 86 20.12 11.96 7.06
CA LEU A 86 19.94 10.51 7.19
C LEU A 86 20.44 10.04 8.56
N VAL A 87 19.70 9.12 9.18
CA VAL A 87 20.16 8.35 10.33
C VAL A 87 20.59 6.97 9.84
N GLU A 88 21.91 6.77 9.74
CA GLU A 88 22.50 5.49 9.34
C GLU A 88 22.15 4.37 10.34
N GLY A 89 21.88 3.17 9.83
CA GLY A 89 21.44 2.02 10.62
C GLY A 89 19.98 2.09 11.08
N GLY A 90 19.25 3.18 10.77
CA GLY A 90 17.82 3.30 10.95
C GLY A 90 17.12 3.32 9.59
N HIS A 91 17.13 4.47 8.93
CA HIS A 91 16.37 4.69 7.70
C HIS A 91 16.78 3.76 6.55
N ASP A 92 18.07 3.44 6.42
CA ASP A 92 18.57 2.54 5.38
C ASP A 92 18.13 1.08 5.59
N ILE A 93 18.09 0.62 6.83
CA ILE A 93 17.54 -0.69 7.19
C ILE A 93 16.02 -0.72 6.94
N ASP A 94 15.30 0.33 7.34
CA ASP A 94 13.85 0.43 7.13
C ASP A 94 13.50 0.39 5.63
N VAL A 95 14.28 1.09 4.78
CA VAL A 95 14.15 1.01 3.31
C VAL A 95 14.38 -0.42 2.79
N ALA A 96 15.41 -1.09 3.29
CA ALA A 96 15.75 -2.44 2.84
C ALA A 96 14.69 -3.46 3.25
N ASP A 97 14.18 -3.36 4.48
CA ASP A 97 13.11 -4.22 4.98
C ASP A 97 11.79 -3.99 4.22
N LEU A 98 11.40 -2.72 4.01
CA LEU A 98 10.22 -2.38 3.21
C LEU A 98 10.30 -2.96 1.80
N LYS A 99 11.48 -2.83 1.14
CA LYS A 99 11.74 -3.44 -0.17
C LYS A 99 11.56 -4.95 -0.16
N ALA A 100 12.11 -5.64 0.84
CA ALA A 100 12.01 -7.09 0.96
C ALA A 100 10.56 -7.54 1.17
N GLN A 101 9.82 -6.86 2.06
CA GLN A 101 8.43 -7.19 2.37
C GLN A 101 7.52 -6.98 1.15
N ILE A 102 7.59 -5.83 0.50
CA ILE A 102 6.73 -5.53 -0.66
C ILE A 102 7.08 -6.43 -1.86
N SER A 103 8.37 -6.62 -2.14
CA SER A 103 8.81 -7.43 -3.27
C SER A 103 8.41 -8.90 -3.08
N SER A 104 8.58 -9.46 -1.88
CA SER A 104 8.20 -10.84 -1.61
C SER A 104 6.70 -11.07 -1.78
N ALA A 105 5.85 -10.15 -1.30
CA ALA A 105 4.40 -10.23 -1.48
C ALA A 105 3.98 -10.10 -2.96
N ALA A 106 4.62 -9.20 -3.71
CA ALA A 106 4.35 -9.05 -5.15
C ALA A 106 4.78 -10.29 -5.96
N VAL A 107 5.95 -10.87 -5.64
CA VAL A 107 6.43 -12.12 -6.27
C VAL A 107 5.50 -13.28 -5.93
N PHE A 108 5.08 -13.41 -4.68
CA PHE A 108 4.13 -14.44 -4.25
C PHE A 108 2.84 -14.40 -5.06
N LEU A 109 2.22 -13.22 -5.19
CA LEU A 109 1.01 -13.04 -6.01
C LEU A 109 1.26 -13.36 -7.49
N GLY A 110 2.42 -12.95 -8.02
CA GLY A 110 2.79 -13.22 -9.41
C GLY A 110 2.95 -14.70 -9.71
N LEU A 111 3.38 -15.50 -8.73
CA LEU A 111 3.53 -16.95 -8.83
C LEU A 111 2.20 -17.68 -8.61
N SER A 112 1.36 -17.23 -7.67
CA SER A 112 0.06 -17.86 -7.39
C SER A 112 -0.93 -17.74 -8.55
N ARG A 113 -0.83 -16.69 -9.37
CA ARG A 113 -1.67 -16.52 -10.57
C ARG A 113 -1.23 -17.37 -11.78
N ARG A 114 -0.07 -18.02 -11.71
CA ARG A 114 0.47 -18.86 -12.81
C ARG A 114 0.19 -20.35 -12.64
N THR A 115 -0.26 -20.74 -11.45
CA THR A 115 -0.70 -22.10 -11.08
C THR A 115 -2.18 -22.25 -11.28
#